data_AF-A0A512B8E5-F1
#
_entry.id   AF-A0A512B8E5-F1
#
_cell.length_a   1.000
_cell.length_b   1.000
_cell.length_c   1.000
_cell.angle_alpha   90.00
_cell.angle_beta   90.00
_cell.angle_gamma   90.00
#
_symmetry.space_group_name_H-M   'P 1'
#
loop_
_entity.id
_entity.type
_entity.pdbx_description
1 polymer ?
#
loop_
_entity_poly.entity_id
_entity_poly.type
_entity_poly.pdbx_seq_one_letter_code
_entity_poly.pdbx_strand_id
1 'polypeptide(L)'
;MHYSKIKLLAVGLLFSTSIFVTSCKGKKDNHATTDVDTTATTPIQSAPAPVEISADDALTTGAKDATKDYPGVNATVNNGEITLTGEIQRSRLQNLMQSLQSLRPKKINNQLTIK
;
A
#
# COMPACT_ATOMS: atom_id res chain seq x y z
N MET A 1 -30.95 -27.99 -9.42
CA MET A 1 -30.36 -29.23 -8.85
C MET A 1 -28.91 -29.34 -9.27
N HIS A 2 -27.97 -28.90 -8.43
CA HIS A 2 -26.70 -29.60 -8.16
C HIS A 2 -26.05 -28.96 -6.92
N TYR A 3 -26.01 -29.77 -5.87
CA TYR A 3 -25.45 -29.50 -4.56
C TYR A 3 -23.92 -29.43 -4.63
N SER A 4 -23.30 -28.55 -3.85
CA SER A 4 -22.13 -28.97 -3.08
C SER A 4 -22.05 -28.19 -1.78
N LYS A 5 -22.70 -28.77 -0.77
CA LYS A 5 -22.62 -28.36 0.64
C LYS A 5 -21.24 -28.75 1.15
N ILE A 6 -20.32 -27.79 1.20
CA ILE A 6 -19.03 -27.96 1.85
C ILE A 6 -19.29 -28.04 3.35
N LYS A 7 -19.06 -29.26 3.81
CA LYS A 7 -19.35 -29.81 5.12
C LYS A 7 -18.36 -29.21 6.12
N LEU A 8 -18.94 -28.54 7.10
CA LEU A 8 -18.47 -28.34 8.46
C LEU A 8 -17.46 -29.43 8.90
N LEU A 9 -16.23 -29.04 9.22
CA LEU A 9 -15.35 -29.78 10.12
C LEU A 9 -14.74 -28.80 11.12
N ALA A 10 -15.22 -28.93 12.35
CA ALA A 10 -14.67 -28.29 13.53
C ALA A 10 -13.41 -29.04 14.00
N VAL A 11 -12.33 -28.29 14.25
CA VAL A 11 -11.17 -28.65 15.08
C VAL A 11 -10.86 -27.34 15.81
N GLY A 12 -11.18 -27.16 17.09
CA GLY A 12 -10.66 -27.93 18.21
C GLY A 12 -9.30 -27.33 18.61
N LEU A 13 -9.23 -26.21 19.33
CA LEU A 13 -9.07 -26.13 20.79
C LEU A 13 -7.59 -25.94 21.23
N LEU A 14 -7.35 -24.86 22.00
CA LEU A 14 -6.25 -24.56 22.94
C LEU A 14 -4.86 -24.10 22.45
N PHE A 15 -4.26 -23.33 23.36
CA PHE A 15 -2.89 -22.77 23.42
C PHE A 15 -2.73 -21.39 22.75
N SER A 16 -2.25 -20.34 23.39
CA SER A 16 -1.82 -20.14 24.78
C SER A 16 -1.73 -18.64 25.00
N THR A 17 -2.24 -18.18 26.13
CA THR A 17 -1.94 -16.87 26.69
C THR A 17 -0.47 -16.81 27.10
N SER A 18 0.27 -15.81 26.63
CA SER A 18 1.46 -15.31 27.33
C SER A 18 1.65 -13.83 27.02
N ILE A 19 1.02 -13.01 27.86
CA ILE A 19 1.41 -11.63 28.14
C ILE A 19 2.71 -11.73 28.93
N PHE A 20 3.83 -11.16 28.48
CA PHE A 20 4.80 -10.50 29.35
C PHE A 20 5.64 -9.47 28.56
N VAL A 21 5.31 -8.22 28.86
CA VAL A 21 6.15 -7.02 28.90
C VAL A 21 7.66 -7.22 28.79
N THR A 22 8.25 -6.70 27.71
CA THR A 22 9.63 -6.17 27.75
C THR A 22 9.56 -4.68 28.07
N SER A 23 9.93 -4.38 29.30
CA SER A 23 10.36 -3.06 29.75
C SER A 23 11.77 -2.81 29.22
N CYS A 24 11.92 -1.84 28.31
CA CYS A 24 13.20 -1.18 28.06
C CYS A 24 12.98 0.33 28.10
N LYS A 25 13.57 0.93 29.12
CA LYS A 25 13.62 2.35 29.42
C LYS A 25 15.02 2.85 29.05
N GLY A 26 15.12 3.76 28.07
CA GLY A 26 16.35 4.44 27.67
C GLY A 26 16.13 5.17 26.34
N LYS A 27 15.83 6.47 26.35
CA LYS A 27 16.79 7.58 26.17
C LYS A 27 17.36 7.56 24.74
N LYS A 28 16.73 8.28 23.82
CA LYS A 28 17.02 9.68 23.44
C LYS A 28 18.27 9.79 22.53
N ASP A 29 17.98 10.37 21.36
CA ASP A 29 18.84 11.24 20.53
C ASP A 29 19.78 10.55 19.53
N ASN A 30 19.31 10.42 18.28
CA ASN A 30 20.17 10.28 17.11
C ASN A 30 20.83 11.64 16.85
N HIS A 31 22.09 11.74 17.27
CA HIS A 31 22.99 12.85 16.96
C HIS A 31 23.45 12.73 15.52
N ALA A 32 23.29 13.83 14.80
CA ALA A 32 23.80 14.06 13.47
C ALA A 32 25.30 13.74 13.37
N THR A 33 25.69 13.05 12.29
CA THR A 33 27.02 13.21 11.72
C THR A 33 26.86 13.98 10.42
N THR A 34 27.30 15.23 10.53
CA THR A 34 27.68 16.14 9.47
C THR A 34 29.00 15.64 8.90
N ASP A 35 29.02 15.23 7.63
CA ASP A 35 30.25 15.21 6.84
C ASP A 35 30.13 16.30 5.77
N VAL A 36 31.05 17.26 5.87
CA VAL A 36 31.21 18.41 5.00
C VAL A 36 32.07 17.99 3.81
N ASP A 37 31.56 18.11 2.59
CA ASP A 37 32.38 18.19 1.38
C ASP A 37 31.77 19.18 0.36
N THR A 38 32.38 20.37 0.31
CA THR A 38 32.73 21.15 -0.89
C THR A 38 31.68 21.44 -1.98
N THR A 39 31.21 22.69 -1.95
CA THR A 39 31.07 23.64 -3.09
C THR A 39 29.94 23.45 -4.12
N ALA A 40 29.06 24.48 -4.14
CA ALA A 40 28.34 25.11 -5.29
C ALA A 40 26.79 25.06 -5.30
N THR A 41 26.19 26.27 -5.21
CA THR A 41 25.00 26.74 -5.96
C THR A 41 23.58 26.23 -5.57
N THR A 42 22.84 27.05 -4.79
CA THR A 42 21.39 27.42 -4.96
C THR A 42 20.28 26.35 -4.76
N PRO A 43 19.05 26.68 -4.30
CA PRO A 43 18.59 27.39 -3.12
C PRO A 43 17.65 26.52 -2.21
N ILE A 44 17.58 26.85 -0.92
CA ILE A 44 16.52 26.52 0.09
C ILE A 44 15.85 25.13 0.01
N GLN A 45 16.40 24.19 0.77
CA GLN A 45 15.75 22.94 1.15
C GLN A 45 14.48 23.25 1.94
N SER A 46 13.33 23.06 1.27
CA SER A 46 12.01 23.23 1.85
C SER A 46 11.79 22.20 2.96
N ALA A 47 11.32 22.69 4.10
CA ALA A 47 11.07 21.94 5.32
C ALA A 47 10.30 20.62 5.05
N PRO A 48 10.61 19.53 5.78
CA PRO A 48 9.80 18.31 5.70
C PRO A 48 8.38 18.68 6.14
N ALA A 49 7.46 18.72 5.18
CA ALA A 49 6.04 18.86 5.46
C ALA A 49 5.65 17.75 6.43
N PRO A 50 4.78 18.05 7.43
CA PRO A 50 4.31 17.05 8.36
C PRO A 50 3.76 15.88 7.54
N VAL A 51 4.29 14.69 7.80
CA VAL A 51 3.78 13.44 7.22
C VAL A 51 2.43 13.22 7.89
N GLU A 52 1.42 13.92 7.38
CA GLU A 52 0.03 13.60 7.57
C GLU A 52 -0.11 12.21 6.97
N ILE A 53 -0.19 11.18 7.82
CA ILE A 53 -0.43 9.81 7.38
C ILE A 53 -1.86 9.79 6.85
N SER A 54 -2.04 10.32 5.64
CA SER A 54 -3.33 10.33 4.98
C SER A 54 -3.61 8.90 4.55
N ALA A 55 -4.88 8.49 4.62
CA ALA A 55 -5.30 7.23 4.04
C ALA A 55 -4.89 7.13 2.55
N ASP A 56 -4.72 8.27 1.89
CA ASP A 56 -4.24 8.37 0.51
C ASP A 56 -2.80 7.89 0.33
N ASP A 57 -1.91 8.01 1.32
CA ASP A 57 -0.52 7.53 1.20
C ASP A 57 -0.45 6.00 1.16
N ALA A 58 -1.26 5.35 2.00
CA ALA A 58 -1.40 3.90 2.02
C ALA A 58 -2.02 3.38 0.70
N LEU A 59 -3.07 4.06 0.21
CA LEU A 59 -3.68 3.75 -1.08
C LEU A 59 -2.70 3.97 -2.24
N THR A 60 -1.93 5.06 -2.22
CA THR A 60 -0.95 5.39 -3.26
C THR A 60 0.15 4.35 -3.32
N THR A 61 0.67 3.95 -2.15
CA THR A 61 1.72 2.93 -2.05
C THR A 61 1.19 1.57 -2.51
N GLY A 62 0.01 1.16 -2.05
CA GLY A 62 -0.61 -0.10 -2.45
C GLY A 62 -1.00 -0.12 -3.93
N ALA A 63 -1.48 1.00 -4.48
CA ALA A 63 -1.81 1.11 -5.90
C ALA A 63 -0.56 1.01 -6.77
N LYS A 64 0.53 1.69 -6.40
CA LYS A 64 1.83 1.56 -7.07
C LYS A 64 2.31 0.11 -7.05
N ASP A 65 2.26 -0.52 -5.89
CA ASP A 65 2.68 -1.92 -5.73
C ASP A 65 1.82 -2.87 -6.58
N ALA A 66 0.50 -2.68 -6.60
CA ALA A 66 -0.39 -3.47 -7.45
C ALA A 66 -0.13 -3.26 -8.94
N THR A 67 0.25 -2.06 -9.38
CA THR A 67 0.49 -1.76 -10.81
C THR A 67 1.88 -2.15 -11.33
N LYS A 68 2.87 -2.39 -10.45
CA LYS A 68 4.26 -2.66 -10.88
C LYS A 68 4.40 -3.91 -11.77
N ASP A 69 3.50 -4.87 -11.62
CA ASP A 69 3.49 -6.13 -12.37
C ASP A 69 2.71 -6.03 -13.71
N TYR A 70 2.19 -4.84 -14.02
CA TYR A 70 1.36 -4.54 -15.20
C TYR A 70 1.97 -3.40 -16.00
N PRO A 71 2.95 -3.68 -16.89
CA PRO A 71 3.54 -2.65 -17.73
C PRO A 71 2.47 -2.05 -18.65
N GLY A 72 2.42 -0.72 -18.71
CA GLY A 72 1.41 0.02 -19.47
C GLY A 72 0.16 0.39 -18.68
N VAL A 73 0.07 0.02 -17.39
CA VAL A 73 -0.97 0.48 -16.46
C VAL A 73 -0.40 1.54 -15.53
N ASN A 74 -1.12 2.66 -15.36
CA ASN A 74 -0.79 3.69 -14.38
C ASN A 74 -1.94 3.87 -13.39
N ALA A 75 -1.62 4.08 -12.11
CA ALA A 75 -2.59 4.36 -11.06
C ALA A 75 -2.31 5.72 -10.41
N THR A 76 -3.36 6.53 -10.27
CA THR A 76 -3.33 7.79 -9.52
C THR A 76 -4.39 7.74 -8.42
N VAL A 77 -4.03 8.23 -7.23
CA VAL A 77 -4.96 8.29 -6.09
C VAL A 77 -5.27 9.75 -5.80
N ASN A 78 -6.56 10.05 -5.66
CA ASN A 78 -7.02 11.38 -5.27
C ASN A 78 -8.22 11.25 -4.34
N ASN A 79 -8.09 11.76 -3.12
CA ASN A 79 -9.17 11.84 -2.14
C ASN A 79 -9.85 10.49 -1.82
N GLY A 80 -9.08 9.39 -1.88
CA GLY A 80 -9.53 8.01 -1.71
C GLY A 80 -10.07 7.32 -2.97
N GLU A 81 -10.05 7.97 -4.13
CA GLU A 81 -10.41 7.39 -5.42
C GLU A 81 -9.16 6.98 -6.20
N ILE A 82 -9.11 5.75 -6.68
CA ILE A 82 -8.03 5.23 -7.52
C ILE A 82 -8.47 5.33 -8.98
N THR A 83 -7.73 6.07 -9.79
CA THR A 83 -7.93 6.15 -11.24
C THR A 83 -6.86 5.35 -11.97
N LEU A 84 -7.28 4.48 -12.87
CA LEU A 84 -6.41 3.60 -13.67
C LEU A 84 -6.46 3.99 -15.13
N THR A 85 -5.31 4.11 -15.77
CA THR A 85 -5.18 4.45 -17.20
C THR A 85 -4.15 3.57 -17.90
N GLY A 86 -4.31 3.42 -19.22
CA GLY A 86 -3.39 2.68 -20.07
C GLY A 86 -4.00 1.42 -20.69
N GLU A 87 -3.17 0.40 -20.92
CA GLU A 87 -3.53 -0.81 -21.64
C GLU A 87 -3.30 -2.06 -20.79
N ILE A 88 -4.23 -3.03 -20.85
CA ILE A 88 -4.13 -4.27 -20.08
C ILE A 88 -4.76 -5.44 -20.84
N GLN A 89 -4.24 -6.65 -20.62
CA GLN A 89 -4.89 -7.87 -21.10
C GLN A 89 -6.10 -8.25 -20.24
N ARG A 90 -7.17 -8.78 -20.84
CA ARG A 90 -8.39 -9.19 -20.10
C ARG A 90 -8.11 -10.18 -18.97
N SER A 91 -7.18 -11.11 -19.16
CA SER A 91 -6.77 -12.10 -18.16
C SER A 91 -6.14 -11.47 -16.91
N ARG A 92 -5.50 -10.31 -17.08
CA ARG A 92 -4.78 -9.58 -16.02
C ARG A 92 -5.66 -8.58 -15.28
N LEU A 93 -6.68 -8.03 -15.94
CA LEU A 93 -7.58 -7.05 -15.36
C LEU A 93 -8.25 -7.53 -14.07
N GLN A 94 -8.72 -8.78 -14.02
CA GLN A 94 -9.39 -9.29 -12.82
C GLN A 94 -8.46 -9.33 -11.61
N ASN A 95 -7.23 -9.80 -11.79
CA ASN A 95 -6.23 -9.84 -10.72
C ASN A 95 -5.88 -8.43 -10.22
N LEU A 96 -5.70 -7.47 -11.13
CA LEU A 96 -5.44 -6.08 -10.76
C LEU A 96 -6.60 -5.47 -9.95
N MET A 97 -7.84 -5.67 -10.40
CA MET A 97 -9.02 -5.16 -9.69
C MET A 97 -9.13 -5.75 -8.28
N GLN A 98 -8.84 -7.03 -8.13
CA GLN A 98 -8.90 -7.69 -6.83
C GLN A 98 -7.84 -7.18 -5.85
N SER A 99 -6.59 -6.97 -6.33
CA SER A 99 -5.54 -6.34 -5.54
C SER A 99 -5.93 -4.93 -5.08
N LEU A 100 -6.47 -4.11 -5.98
CA LEU A 100 -6.87 -2.74 -5.63
C LEU A 100 -8.10 -2.68 -4.72
N GLN A 101 -9.06 -3.61 -4.85
CA GLN A 101 -10.21 -3.69 -3.95
C GLN A 101 -9.80 -4.06 -2.52
N SER A 102 -8.72 -4.83 -2.34
CA SER A 102 -8.20 -5.17 -1.00
C SER A 102 -7.73 -3.96 -0.20
N LEU A 103 -7.30 -2.90 -0.90
CA LEU A 103 -6.91 -1.61 -0.34
C LEU A 103 -8.12 -0.79 0.15
N ARG A 104 -9.35 -1.25 -0.12
CA ARG A 104 -10.62 -0.59 0.22
C ARG A 104 -10.66 0.90 -0.15
N PRO A 105 -10.38 1.26 -1.41
CA PRO A 105 -10.55 2.63 -1.86
C PRO A 105 -12.03 3.02 -1.80
N LYS A 106 -12.32 4.33 -1.72
CA LYS A 106 -13.70 4.83 -1.80
C LYS A 106 -14.31 4.52 -3.16
N LYS A 107 -13.50 4.61 -4.22
CA LYS A 107 -13.92 4.37 -5.61
C LYS A 107 -12.74 3.94 -6.48
N ILE A 108 -13.02 3.14 -7.49
CA ILE A 108 -12.07 2.77 -8.54
C ILE A 108 -12.63 3.23 -9.88
N ASN A 109 -11.91 4.14 -10.54
CA ASN A 109 -12.20 4.59 -11.89
C ASN A 109 -11.30 3.84 -12.89
N ASN A 110 -11.89 2.87 -13.58
CA ASN A 110 -11.18 2.04 -14.54
C ASN A 110 -11.31 2.63 -15.96
N GLN A 111 -10.25 3.27 -16.44
CA GLN A 111 -10.13 3.80 -17.80
C GLN A 111 -9.11 3.00 -18.62
N LEU A 112 -8.97 1.70 -18.33
CA LEU A 112 -8.04 0.82 -19.04
C LEU A 112 -8.65 0.34 -20.36
N THR A 113 -7.83 0.35 -21.41
CA THR A 113 -8.16 -0.27 -22.69
C THR A 113 -7.77 -1.75 -22.66
N ILE A 114 -8.74 -2.63 -22.91
CA ILE A 114 -8.49 -4.07 -22.96
C ILE A 114 -7.92 -4.42 -24.35
N LYS A 115 -6.75 -5.06 -24.38
CA LYS A 115 -6.16 -5.67 -25.57
C LYS A 115 -6.21 -7.20 -25.53
#